data_AF-A0A944GE11-F1
#
_entry.id   AF-A0A944GE11-F1
#
_cell.length_a   1.000
_cell.length_b   1.000
_cell.length_c   1.000
_cell.angle_alpha   90.00
_cell.angle_beta   90.00
_cell.angle_gamma   90.00
#
_symmetry.space_group_name_H-M   'P 1'
#
loop_
_entity.id
_entity.type
_entity.pdbx_description
1 polymer ?
#
loop_
_entity_poly.entity_id
_entity_poly.type
_entity_poly.pdbx_seq_one_letter_code
_entity_poly.pdbx_strand_id
1 'polypeptide(L)'
;MKTYKIKLFILALATIAFSGCIDHLLTEEELPNPDVAFTYSIIDETFKIDYYVGARIKFESTGVAEGECHWDFGDGETGIGDTIVHKFNTAGTYQVRLTIEGKGYAVNPIFISDIKPILSLNPIEDEVCEVSKTYVSFNVELPNPEGLPEVYTWSFPAGTINEAGEEITTFEGKDPGKIKFSNVGSQQIRLTVTLGGRMLEEGKLNVQVAYNEAVPTIYYAVKSGNIMAYKLISNLPENISNEPFDMGVKSGQHPLNLLYNDSSLYILDCGLQFTYINDEDGNMGDGKITVMSYDGSKVETMLSNSSAAFDDPFYGYIEGDKLYFSNRNTGFATISLKERNQSFNRDEYPYYVQNDHLGYYNNGLSYGAMNACFTKINGVWYWCKTYNGLGIFRFTDSDILKEARTDKDPVPSAGIALPGLCPKAIVYDSKHGLFYFTLFDTGAGGIYRCTLAQLETIKSRSDAAQYMIKTADNKALEPITEAGMGEGSSGEFIGICQLALDEATGDVYFGYRSSDNSIPSGLYKVSADKNYAEPVITGVQIYGVSINNKPSKLF
;
A
#
# COMPACT_ATOMS: atom_id res chain seq x y z
N MET A 1 -3.52 -98.28 -46.72
CA MET A 1 -4.10 -98.74 -45.44
C MET A 1 -3.41 -98.02 -44.27
N LYS A 2 -4.01 -96.96 -43.73
CA LYS A 2 -4.00 -96.49 -42.33
C LYS A 2 -4.40 -94.99 -42.22
N THR A 3 -5.68 -94.81 -41.90
CA THR A 3 -6.26 -94.04 -40.78
C THR A 3 -5.97 -92.54 -40.56
N TYR A 4 -7.07 -91.76 -40.68
CA TYR A 4 -7.49 -90.51 -40.04
C TYR A 4 -6.76 -89.97 -38.79
N LYS A 5 -6.68 -88.63 -38.67
CA LYS A 5 -7.44 -87.86 -37.65
C LYS A 5 -7.39 -86.33 -37.87
N ILE A 6 -8.58 -85.73 -37.76
CA ILE A 6 -8.93 -84.30 -37.79
C ILE A 6 -8.72 -83.66 -36.40
N LYS A 7 -8.21 -82.43 -36.36
CA LYS A 7 -8.44 -81.38 -35.33
C LYS A 7 -8.32 -80.03 -36.05
N LEU A 8 -9.37 -79.23 -36.27
CA LEU A 8 -10.27 -78.48 -35.39
C LEU A 8 -9.66 -77.20 -34.80
N PHE A 9 -10.21 -76.06 -35.26
CA PHE A 9 -10.38 -74.73 -34.67
C PHE A 9 -9.25 -73.66 -34.67
N ILE A 10 -9.42 -72.71 -35.60
CA ILE A 10 -9.42 -71.22 -35.49
C ILE A 10 -8.38 -70.54 -34.58
N LEU A 11 -7.46 -69.78 -35.20
CA LEU A 11 -7.17 -68.39 -34.78
C LEU A 11 -6.73 -67.53 -35.98
N ALA A 12 -7.25 -66.31 -36.02
CA ALA A 12 -7.33 -65.42 -37.17
C ALA A 12 -5.98 -64.89 -37.70
N LEU A 13 -5.94 -64.72 -39.03
CA LEU A 13 -4.98 -63.87 -39.74
C LEU A 13 -5.13 -62.42 -39.26
N ALA A 14 -4.09 -61.85 -38.65
CA ALA A 14 -3.96 -60.40 -38.54
C ALA A 14 -3.34 -59.88 -39.84
N THR A 15 -4.20 -59.38 -40.73
CA THR A 15 -3.81 -58.56 -41.89
C THR A 15 -3.23 -57.24 -41.39
N ILE A 16 -1.98 -56.98 -41.77
CA ILE A 16 -1.29 -55.69 -41.56
C ILE A 16 -2.06 -54.64 -42.36
N ALA A 17 -2.88 -53.85 -41.68
CA ALA A 17 -3.44 -52.63 -42.23
C ALA A 17 -2.35 -51.56 -42.18
N PHE A 18 -1.87 -51.14 -43.36
CA PHE A 18 -1.12 -49.90 -43.51
C PHE A 18 -1.96 -48.78 -42.88
N SER A 19 -1.51 -48.26 -41.73
CA SER A 19 -1.96 -46.95 -41.26
C SER A 19 -1.51 -45.95 -42.30
N GLY A 20 -2.45 -45.46 -43.10
CA GLY A 20 -2.25 -44.21 -43.82
C GLY A 20 -1.94 -43.15 -42.77
N CYS A 21 -0.75 -42.57 -42.82
CA CYS A 21 -0.52 -41.27 -42.21
C CYS A 21 -1.53 -40.33 -42.88
N ILE A 22 -2.57 -39.95 -42.15
CA ILE A 22 -3.26 -38.71 -42.46
C ILE A 22 -2.24 -37.65 -42.03
N ASP A 23 -1.46 -37.15 -42.99
CA ASP A 23 -0.78 -35.87 -42.82
C ASP A 23 -1.90 -34.89 -42.47
N HIS A 24 -1.91 -34.44 -41.22
CA HIS A 24 -2.50 -33.15 -40.90
C HIS A 24 -1.68 -32.14 -41.69
N LEU A 25 -2.11 -31.86 -42.92
CA LEU A 25 -1.67 -30.66 -43.63
C LEU A 25 -1.80 -29.51 -42.63
N LEU A 26 -0.66 -28.93 -42.28
CA LEU A 26 -0.62 -27.68 -41.54
C LEU A 26 -1.58 -26.75 -42.28
N THR A 27 -2.62 -26.28 -41.58
CA THR A 27 -3.44 -25.18 -42.06
C THR A 27 -2.48 -24.06 -42.42
N GLU A 28 -2.46 -23.68 -43.70
CA GLU A 28 -1.63 -22.60 -44.20
C GLU A 28 -1.98 -21.35 -43.39
N GLU A 29 -1.06 -20.90 -42.54
CA GLU A 29 -1.25 -19.71 -41.73
C GLU A 29 -1.15 -18.51 -42.68
N GLU A 30 -2.30 -18.07 -43.18
CA GLU A 30 -2.38 -16.85 -43.98
C GLU A 30 -1.92 -15.70 -43.09
N LEU A 31 -0.80 -15.06 -43.44
CA LEU A 31 -0.27 -13.92 -42.70
C LEU A 31 -0.98 -12.62 -43.13
N PRO A 32 -1.04 -11.60 -42.26
CA PRO A 32 -1.55 -10.29 -42.63
C PRO A 32 -0.81 -9.74 -43.87
N ASN A 33 -1.56 -9.24 -44.85
CA ASN A 33 -0.98 -8.63 -46.04
C ASN A 33 -0.69 -7.14 -45.76
N PRO A 34 0.56 -6.66 -45.88
CA PRO A 34 0.90 -5.25 -45.71
C PRO A 34 0.21 -4.29 -46.70
N ASP A 35 -0.28 -4.78 -47.84
CA ASP A 35 -1.03 -3.99 -48.82
C ASP A 35 -2.51 -3.81 -48.45
N VAL A 36 -3.01 -4.58 -47.48
CA VAL A 36 -4.32 -4.39 -46.86
C VAL A 36 -4.10 -3.59 -45.57
N ALA A 37 -4.76 -2.44 -45.46
CA ALA A 37 -4.64 -1.59 -44.28
C ALA A 37 -5.94 -0.83 -44.06
N PHE A 38 -6.22 -0.48 -42.81
CA PHE A 38 -7.35 0.35 -42.47
C PHE A 38 -7.06 1.29 -41.30
N THR A 39 -7.87 2.35 -41.24
CA THR A 39 -7.92 3.27 -40.11
C THR A 39 -9.32 3.29 -39.52
N TYR A 40 -9.44 3.80 -38.30
CA TYR A 40 -10.73 4.00 -37.66
C TYR A 40 -10.76 5.32 -36.88
N SER A 41 -11.95 5.90 -36.77
CA SER A 41 -12.16 7.18 -36.09
C SER A 41 -13.60 7.31 -35.59
N ILE A 42 -13.79 8.02 -34.47
CA ILE A 42 -15.12 8.32 -33.94
C ILE A 42 -15.78 9.37 -34.83
N ILE A 43 -17.06 9.17 -35.16
CA ILE A 43 -17.84 10.10 -35.98
C ILE A 43 -18.39 11.27 -35.14
N ASP A 44 -18.68 11.01 -33.87
CA ASP A 44 -19.18 12.02 -32.94
C ASP A 44 -18.08 12.99 -32.54
N GLU A 45 -18.37 14.28 -32.63
CA GLU A 45 -17.41 15.32 -32.31
C GLU A 45 -17.21 15.55 -30.81
N THR A 46 -18.09 15.00 -29.99
CA THR A 46 -18.14 15.26 -28.54
C THR A 46 -17.12 14.43 -27.76
N PHE A 47 -16.81 13.21 -28.22
CA PHE A 47 -15.97 12.25 -27.50
C PHE A 47 -14.82 11.71 -28.38
N LYS A 48 -14.18 12.57 -29.20
CA LYS A 48 -13.24 12.18 -30.28
C LYS A 48 -12.03 11.34 -29.85
N ILE A 49 -11.70 11.26 -28.56
CA ILE A 49 -10.47 10.61 -28.07
C ILE A 49 -10.75 9.23 -27.46
N ASP A 50 -11.98 8.96 -27.01
CA ASP A 50 -12.28 7.77 -26.19
C ASP A 50 -13.36 6.89 -26.86
N TYR A 51 -12.99 5.68 -27.23
CA TYR A 51 -13.90 4.70 -27.82
C TYR A 51 -14.76 4.08 -26.73
N TYR A 52 -15.99 4.57 -26.56
CA TYR A 52 -16.96 4.04 -25.59
C TYR A 52 -17.93 3.06 -26.21
N VAL A 53 -18.52 2.20 -25.37
CA VAL A 53 -19.73 1.45 -25.71
C VAL A 53 -20.78 2.40 -26.28
N GLY A 54 -21.38 2.02 -27.41
CA GLY A 54 -22.38 2.83 -28.08
C GLY A 54 -21.83 3.91 -29.01
N ALA A 55 -20.51 4.16 -29.04
CA ALA A 55 -19.91 5.11 -29.97
C ALA A 55 -19.99 4.63 -31.42
N ARG A 56 -20.29 5.55 -32.34
CA ARG A 56 -20.27 5.30 -33.79
C ARG A 56 -18.85 5.45 -34.31
N ILE A 57 -18.24 4.35 -34.71
CA ILE A 57 -16.85 4.29 -35.17
C ILE A 57 -16.85 4.03 -36.67
N LYS A 58 -16.23 4.92 -37.42
CA LYS A 58 -16.01 4.80 -38.85
C LYS A 58 -14.72 4.04 -39.09
N PHE A 59 -14.79 2.95 -39.84
CA PHE A 59 -13.66 2.16 -40.33
C PHE A 59 -13.49 2.44 -41.82
N GLU A 60 -12.26 2.72 -42.25
CA GLU A 60 -11.94 3.05 -43.64
C GLU A 60 -10.76 2.20 -44.11
N SER A 61 -10.96 1.50 -45.23
CA SER A 61 -9.86 0.87 -45.96
C SER A 61 -8.93 1.95 -46.52
N THR A 62 -7.64 1.78 -46.29
CA THR A 62 -6.57 2.73 -46.67
C THR A 62 -5.39 2.04 -47.36
N GLY A 63 -5.45 0.72 -47.49
CA GLY A 63 -4.46 -0.08 -48.21
C GLY A 63 -4.47 0.19 -49.71
N VAL A 64 -3.43 -0.33 -50.40
CA VAL A 64 -3.29 -0.22 -51.86
C VAL A 64 -3.93 -1.39 -52.60
N ALA A 65 -4.35 -2.44 -51.88
CA ALA A 65 -5.04 -3.58 -52.44
C ALA A 65 -6.47 -3.20 -52.89
N GLU A 66 -6.78 -3.39 -54.18
CA GLU A 66 -8.11 -3.18 -54.75
C GLU A 66 -8.95 -4.46 -54.68
N GLY A 67 -10.23 -4.34 -54.25
CA GLY A 67 -11.19 -5.43 -54.18
C GLY A 67 -12.38 -5.12 -53.25
N GLU A 68 -13.29 -6.08 -53.06
CA GLU A 68 -14.39 -5.94 -52.09
C GLU A 68 -13.85 -6.06 -50.65
N CYS A 69 -14.11 -5.05 -49.83
CA CYS A 69 -13.70 -5.00 -48.43
C CYS A 69 -14.73 -5.71 -47.54
N HIS A 70 -14.34 -6.82 -46.92
CA HIS A 70 -15.13 -7.54 -45.91
C HIS A 70 -14.58 -7.27 -44.51
N TRP A 71 -15.47 -6.90 -43.59
CA TRP A 71 -15.14 -6.59 -42.21
C TRP A 71 -15.69 -7.65 -41.27
N ASP A 72 -14.87 -8.04 -40.30
CA ASP A 72 -15.27 -8.74 -39.08
C ASP A 72 -14.81 -7.87 -37.90
N PHE A 73 -15.75 -7.41 -37.08
CA PHE A 73 -15.43 -6.50 -35.98
C PHE A 73 -14.97 -7.23 -34.71
N GLY A 74 -14.97 -8.57 -34.70
CA GLY A 74 -14.56 -9.38 -33.56
C GLY A 74 -15.61 -9.48 -32.44
N ASP A 75 -16.78 -8.87 -32.60
CA ASP A 75 -17.93 -8.94 -31.69
C ASP A 75 -19.07 -9.84 -32.22
N GLY A 76 -18.84 -10.49 -33.37
CA GLY A 76 -19.81 -11.34 -34.06
C GLY A 76 -20.56 -10.62 -35.19
N GLU A 77 -20.42 -9.30 -35.32
CA GLU A 77 -20.97 -8.54 -36.44
C GLU A 77 -19.95 -8.43 -37.59
N THR A 78 -20.48 -8.32 -38.81
CA THR A 78 -19.68 -8.21 -40.04
C THR A 78 -20.21 -7.11 -40.94
N GLY A 79 -19.44 -6.71 -41.95
CA GLY A 79 -19.91 -5.73 -42.91
C GLY A 79 -19.12 -5.71 -44.22
N ILE A 80 -19.62 -4.97 -45.20
CA ILE A 80 -19.04 -4.89 -46.55
C ILE A 80 -18.98 -3.43 -47.00
N GLY A 81 -17.85 -3.03 -47.58
CA GLY A 81 -17.64 -1.71 -48.19
C GLY A 81 -16.33 -1.04 -47.75
N ASP A 82 -15.85 -0.09 -48.55
CA ASP A 82 -14.57 0.60 -48.29
C ASP A 82 -14.60 1.49 -47.04
N THR A 83 -15.79 1.97 -46.68
CA THR A 83 -16.04 2.74 -45.47
C THR A 83 -17.30 2.23 -44.80
N ILE A 84 -17.18 1.84 -43.54
CA ILE A 84 -18.29 1.30 -42.75
C ILE A 84 -18.35 1.94 -41.37
N VAL A 85 -19.55 2.06 -40.82
CA VAL A 85 -19.76 2.53 -39.45
C VAL A 85 -20.24 1.38 -38.60
N HIS A 86 -19.54 1.13 -37.49
CA HIS A 86 -19.88 0.08 -36.54
C HIS A 86 -20.04 0.66 -35.12
N LYS A 87 -20.73 -0.09 -34.26
CA LYS A 87 -21.00 0.25 -32.86
C LYS A 87 -20.87 -0.98 -31.99
N PHE A 88 -19.97 -0.93 -31.00
CA PHE A 88 -19.80 -2.01 -30.02
C PHE A 88 -20.76 -1.82 -28.83
N ASN A 89 -21.44 -2.90 -28.43
CA ASN A 89 -22.44 -2.87 -27.34
C ASN A 89 -21.88 -3.33 -25.98
N THR A 90 -20.65 -3.83 -25.97
CA THR A 90 -19.96 -4.31 -24.77
C THR A 90 -18.56 -3.74 -24.71
N ALA A 91 -18.07 -3.52 -23.49
CA ALA A 91 -16.69 -3.09 -23.28
C ALA A 91 -15.75 -4.29 -23.46
N GLY A 92 -14.58 -4.06 -24.04
CA GLY A 92 -13.64 -5.12 -24.35
C GLY A 92 -12.60 -4.73 -25.38
N THR A 93 -11.67 -5.65 -25.63
CA THR A 93 -10.74 -5.54 -26.76
C THR A 93 -11.25 -6.41 -27.90
N TYR A 94 -11.38 -5.83 -29.09
CA TYR A 94 -11.86 -6.52 -30.28
C TYR A 94 -10.78 -6.55 -31.35
N GLN A 95 -10.63 -7.70 -32.00
CA GLN A 95 -9.71 -7.87 -33.12
C GLN A 95 -10.46 -7.59 -34.42
N VAL A 96 -10.40 -6.34 -34.89
CA VAL A 96 -11.09 -5.95 -36.12
C VAL A 96 -10.27 -6.42 -37.32
N ARG A 97 -10.89 -7.23 -38.18
CA ARG A 97 -10.30 -7.81 -39.37
C ARG A 97 -10.92 -7.22 -40.63
N LEU A 98 -10.08 -6.68 -41.51
CA LEU A 98 -10.42 -6.35 -42.90
C LEU A 98 -9.87 -7.43 -43.82
N THR A 99 -10.71 -8.04 -44.64
CA THR A 99 -10.32 -9.04 -45.66
C THR A 99 -10.69 -8.52 -47.05
N ILE A 100 -9.75 -8.58 -47.99
CA ILE A 100 -9.99 -8.29 -49.40
C ILE A 100 -9.83 -9.60 -50.18
N GLU A 101 -10.89 -10.02 -50.88
CA GLU A 101 -10.94 -11.33 -51.53
C GLU A 101 -9.78 -11.53 -52.52
N GLY A 102 -9.03 -12.62 -52.34
CA GLY A 102 -7.86 -12.94 -53.17
C GLY A 102 -6.65 -12.04 -52.95
N LYS A 103 -6.68 -11.13 -51.97
CA LYS A 103 -5.58 -10.23 -51.61
C LYS A 103 -5.12 -10.41 -50.16
N GLY A 104 -5.86 -11.11 -49.30
CA GLY A 104 -5.48 -11.34 -47.91
C GLY A 104 -6.18 -10.37 -46.95
N TYR A 105 -5.60 -10.14 -45.77
CA TYR A 105 -6.29 -9.44 -44.70
C TYR A 105 -5.34 -8.57 -43.83
N ALA A 106 -5.94 -7.69 -43.02
CA ALA A 106 -5.28 -6.97 -41.93
C ALA A 106 -6.11 -7.11 -40.64
N VAL A 107 -5.44 -7.12 -39.49
CA VAL A 107 -6.09 -7.15 -38.16
C VAL A 107 -5.48 -6.07 -37.28
N ASN A 108 -6.32 -5.18 -36.74
CA ASN A 108 -5.91 -4.21 -35.73
C ASN A 108 -6.81 -4.34 -34.48
N PRO A 109 -6.23 -4.38 -33.26
CA PRO A 109 -7.01 -4.36 -32.05
C PRO A 109 -7.63 -2.98 -31.83
N ILE A 110 -8.84 -2.95 -31.29
CA ILE A 110 -9.50 -1.75 -30.76
C ILE A 110 -9.98 -2.04 -29.33
N PHE A 111 -9.73 -1.10 -28.41
CA PHE A 111 -10.21 -1.18 -27.04
C PHE A 111 -11.45 -0.28 -26.87
N ILE A 112 -12.55 -0.87 -26.41
CA ILE A 112 -13.81 -0.19 -26.13
C ILE A 112 -14.00 -0.10 -24.62
N SER A 113 -14.03 1.13 -24.12
CA SER A 113 -14.25 1.44 -22.71
C SER A 113 -15.74 1.38 -22.35
N ASP A 114 -16.04 0.93 -21.13
CA ASP A 114 -17.40 1.10 -20.59
C ASP A 114 -17.65 2.57 -20.20
N ILE A 115 -18.92 2.96 -20.14
CA ILE A 115 -19.37 4.27 -19.69
C ILE A 115 -19.43 4.28 -18.16
N LYS A 116 -18.76 5.27 -17.56
CA LYS A 116 -18.85 5.58 -16.13
C LYS A 116 -18.84 7.09 -15.90
N PRO A 117 -19.49 7.59 -14.83
CA PRO A 117 -19.42 9.00 -14.48
C PRO A 117 -18.02 9.37 -13.97
N ILE A 118 -17.48 10.48 -14.45
CA ILE A 118 -16.24 11.08 -13.98
C ILE A 118 -16.61 12.27 -13.10
N LEU A 119 -16.30 12.19 -11.81
CA LEU A 119 -16.52 13.27 -10.86
C LEU A 119 -15.21 14.01 -10.61
N SER A 120 -15.32 15.33 -10.56
CA SER A 120 -14.22 16.21 -10.17
C SER A 120 -14.73 17.35 -9.29
N LEU A 121 -13.86 17.83 -8.42
CA LEU A 121 -14.11 19.02 -7.62
C LEU A 121 -13.81 20.25 -8.48
N ASN A 122 -14.73 21.22 -8.51
CA ASN A 122 -14.42 22.51 -9.11
C ASN A 122 -13.35 23.23 -8.27
N PRO A 123 -12.54 24.12 -8.88
CA PRO A 123 -11.55 24.90 -8.15
C PRO A 123 -12.15 25.61 -6.93
N ILE A 124 -11.47 25.48 -5.78
CA ILE A 124 -11.86 26.15 -4.54
C ILE A 124 -11.21 27.53 -4.53
N GLU A 125 -12.01 28.59 -4.34
CA GLU A 125 -11.53 29.99 -4.39
C GLU A 125 -10.40 30.27 -3.39
N ASP A 126 -10.50 29.74 -2.16
CA ASP A 126 -9.50 29.93 -1.09
C ASP A 126 -8.43 28.82 -1.04
N GLU A 127 -8.33 27.97 -2.08
CA GLU A 127 -7.46 26.78 -2.20
C GLU A 127 -7.66 25.68 -1.14
N VAL A 128 -8.28 25.99 0.00
CA VAL A 128 -8.52 25.09 1.13
C VAL A 128 -10.03 25.00 1.41
N CYS A 129 -10.56 23.79 1.45
CA CYS A 129 -11.92 23.53 1.93
C CYS A 129 -11.93 23.54 3.47
N GLU A 130 -12.30 24.65 4.10
CA GLU A 130 -12.39 24.77 5.57
C GLU A 130 -13.74 24.26 6.11
N VAL A 131 -13.67 23.47 7.18
CA VAL A 131 -14.85 22.90 7.86
C VAL A 131 -15.88 23.98 8.24
N SER A 132 -17.13 23.73 7.87
CA SER A 132 -18.32 24.58 8.05
C SER A 132 -18.31 25.94 7.36
N LYS A 133 -17.25 26.27 6.60
CA LYS A 133 -17.09 27.59 5.96
C LYS A 133 -17.13 27.51 4.44
N THR A 134 -16.32 26.65 3.85
CA THR A 134 -16.10 26.65 2.40
C THR A 134 -17.17 25.87 1.67
N TYR A 135 -17.89 26.55 0.77
CA TYR A 135 -18.77 25.90 -0.19
C TYR A 135 -17.96 25.37 -1.37
N VAL A 136 -18.21 24.11 -1.75
CA VAL A 136 -17.63 23.45 -2.91
C VAL A 136 -18.73 23.04 -3.90
N SER A 137 -18.34 22.83 -5.15
CA SER A 137 -19.23 22.33 -6.21
C SER A 137 -18.48 21.32 -7.07
N PHE A 138 -19.21 20.57 -7.88
CA PHE A 138 -18.68 19.43 -8.62
C PHE A 138 -18.93 19.60 -10.11
N ASN A 139 -18.06 18.98 -10.89
CA ASN A 139 -18.30 18.73 -12.31
C ASN A 139 -18.50 17.23 -12.52
N VAL A 140 -19.51 16.90 -13.32
CA VAL A 140 -19.82 15.53 -13.73
C VAL A 140 -19.70 15.44 -15.25
N GLU A 141 -18.71 14.69 -15.69
CA GLU A 141 -18.57 14.29 -17.08
C GLU A 141 -19.10 12.87 -17.24
N LEU A 142 -20.02 12.68 -18.19
CA LEU A 142 -20.63 11.39 -18.49
C LEU A 142 -20.63 11.19 -20.01
N PRO A 143 -19.78 10.27 -20.52
CA PRO A 143 -19.84 9.87 -21.93
C PRO A 143 -21.21 9.28 -22.27
N ASN A 144 -21.90 9.87 -23.23
CA ASN A 144 -23.25 9.43 -23.64
C ASN A 144 -23.42 9.51 -25.17
N PRO A 145 -22.65 8.70 -25.94
CA PRO A 145 -22.64 8.79 -27.41
C PRO A 145 -23.99 8.44 -28.07
N GLU A 146 -24.87 7.74 -27.34
CA GLU A 146 -26.18 7.34 -27.84
C GLU A 146 -27.31 8.30 -27.43
N GLY A 147 -27.01 9.33 -26.63
CA GLY A 147 -28.00 10.28 -26.14
C GLY A 147 -29.10 9.62 -25.30
N LEU A 148 -28.75 8.59 -24.53
CA LEU A 148 -29.71 7.85 -23.69
C LEU A 148 -30.17 8.70 -22.50
N PRO A 149 -31.39 8.46 -21.96
CA PRO A 149 -31.87 9.15 -20.76
C PRO A 149 -30.93 8.94 -19.56
N GLU A 150 -30.67 10.02 -18.82
CA GLU A 150 -29.76 10.06 -17.67
C GLU A 150 -30.55 10.30 -16.38
N VAL A 151 -30.27 9.52 -15.33
CA VAL A 151 -30.80 9.74 -13.97
C VAL A 151 -29.63 9.73 -12.99
N TYR A 152 -29.53 10.77 -12.17
CA TYR A 152 -28.42 11.00 -11.24
C TYR A 152 -28.92 10.97 -9.80
N THR A 153 -28.23 10.21 -8.95
CA THR A 153 -28.49 10.14 -7.51
C THR A 153 -27.18 10.30 -6.75
N TRP A 154 -27.09 11.38 -5.98
CA TRP A 154 -25.96 11.68 -5.11
C TRP A 154 -26.19 11.09 -3.72
N SER A 155 -25.12 10.62 -3.09
CA SER A 155 -25.07 10.27 -1.67
C SER A 155 -23.92 11.04 -1.02
N PHE A 156 -24.25 11.77 0.05
CA PHE A 156 -23.32 12.59 0.80
C PHE A 156 -23.06 12.01 2.20
N PRO A 157 -21.87 12.24 2.78
CA PRO A 157 -21.61 11.88 4.16
C PRO A 157 -22.43 12.76 5.12
N ALA A 158 -22.64 12.27 6.35
CA ALA A 158 -23.30 13.04 7.41
C ALA A 158 -22.53 14.35 7.66
N GLY A 159 -23.27 15.42 8.00
CA GLY A 159 -22.70 16.76 8.15
C GLY A 159 -22.54 17.54 6.84
N THR A 160 -23.10 17.07 5.73
CA THR A 160 -23.14 17.82 4.46
C THR A 160 -24.28 18.83 4.48
N ILE A 161 -23.99 20.10 4.23
CA ILE A 161 -24.94 21.22 4.34
C ILE A 161 -25.05 21.94 2.99
N ASN A 162 -26.28 22.15 2.52
CA ASN A 162 -26.56 22.88 1.28
C ASN A 162 -26.52 24.42 1.46
N GLU A 163 -26.77 25.19 0.40
CA GLU A 163 -26.82 26.66 0.46
C GLU A 163 -27.99 27.22 1.29
N ALA A 164 -29.06 26.43 1.50
CA ALA A 164 -30.17 26.79 2.38
C ALA A 164 -29.84 26.57 3.87
N GLY A 165 -28.68 25.98 4.18
CA GLY A 165 -28.28 25.65 5.55
C GLY A 165 -28.88 24.35 6.08
N GLU A 166 -29.44 23.51 5.21
CA GLU A 166 -30.06 22.23 5.55
C GLU A 166 -29.04 21.10 5.40
N GLU A 167 -29.05 20.16 6.34
CA GLU A 167 -28.26 18.94 6.21
C GLU A 167 -28.90 18.00 5.18
N ILE A 168 -28.10 17.54 4.22
CA ILE A 168 -28.54 16.63 3.15
C ILE A 168 -27.68 15.37 3.13
N THR A 169 -28.32 14.24 2.87
CA THR A 169 -27.63 12.93 2.70
C THR A 169 -27.78 12.36 1.30
N THR A 170 -28.75 12.87 0.53
CA THR A 170 -28.99 12.50 -0.86
C THR A 170 -29.45 13.70 -1.69
N PHE A 171 -29.28 13.62 -3.00
CA PHE A 171 -29.84 14.58 -3.96
C PHE A 171 -30.13 13.90 -5.30
N GLU A 172 -31.24 14.26 -5.94
CA GLU A 172 -31.61 13.80 -7.28
C GLU A 172 -31.45 14.92 -8.30
N GLY A 173 -30.66 14.65 -9.34
CA GLY A 173 -30.35 15.63 -10.38
C GLY A 173 -28.86 15.69 -10.71
N LYS A 174 -28.54 16.27 -11.87
CA LYS A 174 -27.17 16.29 -12.39
C LYS A 174 -26.22 17.15 -11.54
N ASP A 175 -26.71 18.25 -10.99
CA ASP A 175 -25.93 19.20 -10.20
C ASP A 175 -26.62 19.41 -8.84
N PRO A 176 -25.97 19.03 -7.71
CA PRO A 176 -26.50 19.23 -6.37
C PRO A 176 -26.37 20.68 -5.88
N GLY A 177 -25.80 21.57 -6.68
CA GLY A 177 -25.46 22.92 -6.27
C GLY A 177 -24.23 22.93 -5.37
N LYS A 178 -24.04 24.04 -4.64
CA LYS A 178 -22.93 24.16 -3.70
C LYS A 178 -23.26 23.51 -2.37
N ILE A 179 -22.28 22.81 -1.79
CA ILE A 179 -22.37 22.19 -0.46
C ILE A 179 -21.13 22.49 0.37
N LYS A 180 -21.24 22.35 1.69
CA LYS A 180 -20.10 22.40 2.62
C LYS A 180 -20.21 21.27 3.64
N PHE A 181 -19.16 21.03 4.40
CA PHE A 181 -19.07 19.92 5.35
C PHE A 181 -18.83 20.41 6.77
N SER A 182 -19.51 19.82 7.75
CA SER A 182 -19.32 20.12 9.18
C SER A 182 -18.24 19.28 9.85
N ASN A 183 -17.64 18.33 9.14
CA ASN A 183 -16.64 17.41 9.66
C ASN A 183 -15.28 17.63 8.96
N VAL A 184 -14.20 17.46 9.72
CA VAL A 184 -12.82 17.49 9.23
C VAL A 184 -12.47 16.11 8.64
N GLY A 185 -11.57 16.05 7.66
CA GLY A 185 -11.10 14.79 7.08
C GLY A 185 -11.55 14.59 5.63
N SER A 186 -11.35 13.39 5.10
CA SER A 186 -11.86 13.01 3.78
C SER A 186 -13.37 12.78 3.81
N GLN A 187 -14.12 13.68 3.17
CA GLN A 187 -15.56 13.56 3.00
C GLN A 187 -15.85 12.87 1.66
N GLN A 188 -16.24 11.59 1.71
CA GLN A 188 -16.50 10.80 0.50
C GLN A 188 -17.91 11.02 -0.03
N ILE A 189 -18.00 11.52 -1.25
CA ILE A 189 -19.22 11.68 -2.02
C ILE A 189 -19.34 10.53 -3.01
N ARG A 190 -20.56 10.04 -3.21
CA ARG A 190 -20.88 8.99 -4.18
C ARG A 190 -21.94 9.46 -5.15
N LEU A 191 -21.79 9.09 -6.42
CA LEU A 191 -22.75 9.36 -7.48
C LEU A 191 -23.09 8.08 -8.23
N THR A 192 -24.37 7.73 -8.17
CA THR A 192 -24.95 6.66 -8.96
C THR A 192 -25.66 7.26 -10.16
N VAL A 193 -25.36 6.75 -11.34
CA VAL A 193 -26.00 7.17 -12.59
C VAL A 193 -26.69 5.98 -13.24
N THR A 194 -27.94 6.17 -13.66
CA THR A 194 -28.63 5.24 -14.56
C THR A 194 -28.69 5.86 -15.95
N LEU A 195 -28.12 5.16 -16.94
CA LEU A 195 -28.08 5.57 -18.33
C LEU A 195 -28.90 4.60 -19.18
N GLY A 196 -29.98 5.08 -19.79
CA GLY A 196 -30.87 4.24 -20.62
C GLY A 196 -31.49 3.06 -19.87
N GLY A 197 -31.64 3.14 -18.55
CA GLY A 197 -32.12 2.07 -17.68
C GLY A 197 -31.03 1.13 -17.13
N ARG A 198 -29.77 1.28 -17.55
CA ARG A 198 -28.61 0.56 -16.98
C ARG A 198 -27.97 1.37 -15.86
N MET A 199 -27.82 0.79 -14.68
CA MET A 199 -27.02 1.38 -13.61
C MET A 199 -25.53 1.26 -13.95
N LEU A 200 -24.82 2.39 -13.93
CA LEU A 200 -23.39 2.47 -14.20
C LEU A 200 -22.57 2.16 -12.94
N GLU A 201 -21.25 2.02 -13.12
CA GLU A 201 -20.32 2.00 -12.00
C GLU A 201 -20.48 3.30 -11.17
N GLU A 202 -20.50 3.15 -9.84
CA GLU A 202 -20.63 4.28 -8.92
C GLU A 202 -19.36 5.14 -8.96
N GLY A 203 -19.53 6.44 -9.19
CA GLY A 203 -18.44 7.40 -9.10
C GLY A 203 -18.22 7.82 -7.64
N LYS A 204 -16.95 7.97 -7.24
CA LYS A 204 -16.54 8.34 -5.88
C LYS A 204 -15.55 9.49 -5.90
N LEU A 205 -15.70 10.43 -4.98
CA LEU A 205 -14.78 11.56 -4.81
C LEU A 205 -14.60 11.87 -3.32
N ASN A 206 -13.35 11.95 -2.87
CA ASN A 206 -13.02 12.43 -1.53
C ASN A 206 -12.76 13.94 -1.58
N VAL A 207 -13.50 14.72 -0.81
CA VAL A 207 -13.20 16.14 -0.56
C VAL A 207 -12.39 16.24 0.72
N GLN A 208 -11.17 16.80 0.64
CA GLN A 208 -10.31 16.97 1.81
C GLN A 208 -10.72 18.23 2.58
N VAL A 209 -11.36 18.05 3.74
CA VAL A 209 -11.89 19.16 4.54
C VAL A 209 -10.94 19.47 5.69
N ALA A 210 -10.33 20.65 5.63
CA ALA A 210 -9.36 21.15 6.57
C ALA A 210 -10.00 21.62 7.89
N TYR A 211 -9.21 21.59 8.97
CA TYR A 211 -9.59 22.24 10.21
C TYR A 211 -9.34 23.76 10.13
N ASN A 212 -10.11 24.51 10.90
CA ASN A 212 -10.07 25.98 10.90
C ASN A 212 -8.78 26.55 11.51
N GLU A 213 -8.02 25.74 12.25
CA GLU A 213 -6.76 26.11 12.88
C GLU A 213 -5.63 25.18 12.45
N ALA A 214 -4.40 25.70 12.46
CA ALA A 214 -3.23 24.92 12.12
C ALA A 214 -2.84 24.01 13.30
N VAL A 215 -2.82 22.70 13.07
CA VAL A 215 -2.43 21.69 14.07
C VAL A 215 -1.51 20.64 13.46
N PRO A 216 -0.71 19.93 14.28
CA PRO A 216 0.12 18.82 13.82
C PRO A 216 -0.69 17.71 13.14
N THR A 217 -0.01 16.90 12.33
CA THR A 217 -0.63 15.80 11.57
C THR A 217 0.09 14.51 11.89
N ILE A 218 -0.66 13.46 12.21
CA ILE A 218 -0.12 12.09 12.25
C ILE A 218 -0.47 11.35 10.96
N TYR A 219 0.51 10.65 10.40
CA TYR A 219 0.37 9.74 9.27
C TYR A 219 0.44 8.30 9.74
N TYR A 220 -0.33 7.42 9.10
CA TYR A 220 -0.33 6.01 9.42
C TYR A 220 -0.64 5.15 8.19
N ALA A 221 -0.07 3.95 8.14
CA ALA A 221 -0.29 3.02 7.04
C ALA A 221 -1.36 1.98 7.39
N VAL A 222 -2.46 1.96 6.64
CA VAL A 222 -3.55 0.98 6.82
C VAL A 222 -3.24 -0.29 6.04
N LYS A 223 -3.40 -1.45 6.69
CA LYS A 223 -3.23 -2.76 6.05
C LYS A 223 -4.17 -2.92 4.87
N SER A 224 -3.62 -3.33 3.71
CA SER A 224 -4.35 -3.47 2.44
C SER A 224 -5.13 -2.21 2.03
N GLY A 225 -4.71 -1.04 2.53
CA GLY A 225 -5.37 0.24 2.34
C GLY A 225 -4.42 1.31 1.82
N ASN A 226 -4.68 2.55 2.23
CA ASN A 226 -3.90 3.71 1.87
C ASN A 226 -3.15 4.26 3.08
N ILE A 227 -2.13 5.08 2.82
CA ILE A 227 -1.58 6.01 3.79
C ILE A 227 -2.68 6.99 4.14
N MET A 228 -2.91 7.14 5.43
CA MET A 228 -3.91 8.04 5.99
C MET A 228 -3.21 9.12 6.82
N ALA A 229 -3.87 10.25 6.98
CA ALA A 229 -3.46 11.31 7.88
C ALA A 229 -4.58 11.64 8.87
N TYR A 230 -4.24 12.17 10.04
CA TYR A 230 -5.20 12.58 11.07
C TYR A 230 -4.68 13.85 11.75
N LYS A 231 -5.57 14.83 11.94
CA LYS A 231 -5.21 16.11 12.58
C LYS A 231 -5.23 15.96 14.10
N LEU A 232 -4.17 16.38 14.78
CA LEU A 232 -4.07 16.30 16.24
C LEU A 232 -4.75 17.51 16.91
N ILE A 233 -6.08 17.49 16.98
CA ILE A 233 -6.90 18.60 17.50
C ILE A 233 -7.19 18.36 18.99
N SER A 234 -6.60 19.15 19.89
CA SER A 234 -6.77 18.97 21.34
C SER A 234 -8.15 19.42 21.86
N ASN A 235 -8.75 20.44 21.23
CA ASN A 235 -10.02 21.05 21.66
C ASN A 235 -11.03 21.03 20.50
N LEU A 236 -11.41 19.84 20.06
CA LEU A 236 -12.39 19.68 18.98
C LEU A 236 -13.79 20.12 19.47
N PRO A 237 -14.48 21.05 18.77
CA PRO A 237 -15.86 21.41 19.11
C PRO A 237 -16.80 20.20 19.02
N GLU A 238 -17.78 20.08 19.94
CA GLU A 238 -18.69 18.93 20.04
C GLU A 238 -19.49 18.65 18.75
N ASN A 239 -19.71 19.68 17.91
CA ASN A 239 -20.48 19.59 16.68
C ASN A 239 -19.63 19.28 15.43
N ILE A 240 -18.32 19.02 15.59
CA ILE A 240 -17.40 18.69 14.50
C ILE A 240 -16.78 17.32 14.81
N SER A 241 -16.90 16.39 13.87
CA SER A 241 -16.10 15.16 13.92
C SER A 241 -14.74 15.39 13.26
N ASN A 242 -13.70 14.77 13.83
CA ASN A 242 -12.36 14.73 13.26
C ASN A 242 -12.15 13.36 12.63
N GLU A 243 -12.36 13.28 11.31
CA GLU A 243 -12.18 12.06 10.54
C GLU A 243 -10.79 12.02 9.91
N PRO A 244 -10.27 10.82 9.60
CA PRO A 244 -9.02 10.69 8.87
C PRO A 244 -9.12 11.25 7.45
N PHE A 245 -7.96 11.60 6.92
CA PHE A 245 -7.77 11.95 5.53
C PHE A 245 -7.12 10.79 4.79
N ASP A 246 -7.73 10.36 3.69
CA ASP A 246 -7.16 9.43 2.74
C ASP A 246 -6.21 10.19 1.80
N MET A 247 -4.92 9.86 1.86
CA MET A 247 -3.90 10.51 1.04
C MET A 247 -3.91 10.02 -0.43
N GLY A 248 -4.74 9.01 -0.76
CA GLY A 248 -4.80 8.42 -2.10
C GLY A 248 -3.59 7.56 -2.47
N VAL A 249 -2.63 7.39 -1.57
CA VAL A 249 -1.39 6.64 -1.78
C VAL A 249 -1.49 5.30 -1.09
N LYS A 250 -1.21 4.20 -1.81
CA LYS A 250 -1.24 2.85 -1.24
C LYS A 250 -0.22 2.70 -0.12
N SER A 251 -0.61 2.03 0.97
CA SER A 251 0.28 1.78 2.12
C SER A 251 1.52 0.96 1.77
N GLY A 252 1.37 -0.04 0.89
CA GLY A 252 2.38 -1.09 0.70
C GLY A 252 1.92 -2.44 1.25
N GLN A 253 2.80 -3.43 1.19
CA GLN A 253 2.55 -4.79 1.69
C GLN A 253 2.67 -4.83 3.21
N HIS A 254 3.85 -4.46 3.74
CA HIS A 254 4.15 -4.43 5.16
C HIS A 254 5.01 -3.18 5.51
N PRO A 255 4.43 -1.97 5.44
CA PRO A 255 5.12 -0.72 5.81
C PRO A 255 5.31 -0.58 7.31
N LEU A 256 6.29 -1.29 7.88
CA LEU A 256 6.54 -1.36 9.33
C LEU A 256 7.00 -0.03 9.92
N ASN A 257 7.56 0.86 9.10
CA ASN A 257 8.15 2.10 9.55
C ASN A 257 7.84 3.27 8.59
N LEU A 258 7.21 4.31 9.14
CA LEU A 258 6.98 5.59 8.49
C LEU A 258 7.88 6.63 9.15
N LEU A 259 8.56 7.46 8.36
CA LEU A 259 9.42 8.53 8.87
C LEU A 259 9.09 9.83 8.16
N TYR A 260 8.98 10.93 8.89
CA TYR A 260 8.72 12.24 8.32
C TYR A 260 9.99 13.10 8.38
N ASN A 261 10.29 13.82 7.30
CA ASN A 261 11.27 14.89 7.30
C ASN A 261 10.79 16.06 6.43
N ASP A 262 10.69 17.24 7.04
CA ASP A 262 10.35 18.56 6.48
C ASP A 262 9.08 18.66 5.62
N SER A 263 9.05 17.94 4.50
CA SER A 263 7.99 17.94 3.48
C SER A 263 7.65 16.54 2.95
N SER A 264 8.29 15.49 3.44
CA SER A 264 8.15 14.16 2.85
C SER A 264 8.01 13.08 3.91
N LEU A 265 7.17 12.11 3.58
CA LEU A 265 7.01 10.88 4.31
C LEU A 265 7.78 9.77 3.59
N TYR A 266 8.64 9.07 4.32
CA TYR A 266 9.41 7.93 3.88
C TYR A 266 8.75 6.67 4.44
N ILE A 267 8.33 5.78 3.55
CA ILE A 267 7.57 4.58 3.85
C ILE A 267 8.49 3.40 3.57
N LEU A 268 8.96 2.73 4.63
CA LEU A 268 9.80 1.54 4.53
C LEU A 268 8.89 0.31 4.55
N ASP A 269 8.74 -0.30 3.39
CA ASP A 269 7.92 -1.49 3.15
C ASP A 269 8.84 -2.69 2.97
N CYS A 270 8.72 -3.68 3.87
CA CYS A 270 9.57 -4.86 3.86
C CYS A 270 9.07 -5.98 2.95
N GLY A 271 8.10 -5.69 2.07
CA GLY A 271 7.67 -6.65 1.06
C GLY A 271 6.82 -7.78 1.63
N LEU A 272 6.59 -8.81 0.83
CA LEU A 272 5.75 -9.96 1.21
C LEU A 272 6.49 -10.93 2.14
N GLN A 273 7.77 -11.20 1.87
CA GLN A 273 8.56 -12.19 2.62
C GLN A 273 9.47 -11.53 3.65
N PHE A 274 8.85 -11.13 4.76
CA PHE A 274 9.59 -10.61 5.91
C PHE A 274 9.77 -11.64 7.03
N THR A 275 9.03 -12.76 6.98
CA THR A 275 9.07 -13.83 7.98
C THR A 275 10.08 -14.92 7.62
N TYR A 276 10.67 -15.55 8.63
CA TYR A 276 11.52 -16.70 8.37
C TYR A 276 10.74 -17.85 7.73
N ILE A 277 11.17 -18.23 6.55
CA ILE A 277 10.86 -19.51 5.92
C ILE A 277 12.21 -20.17 5.56
N ASN A 278 12.24 -21.51 5.50
CA ASN A 278 13.37 -22.18 4.88
C ASN A 278 13.28 -21.93 3.37
N ASP A 279 13.93 -20.86 2.92
CA ASP A 279 13.82 -20.35 1.57
C ASP A 279 14.71 -21.15 0.60
N GLU A 280 14.32 -22.40 0.36
CA GLU A 280 15.03 -23.30 -0.56
C GLU A 280 15.02 -22.77 -2.00
N ASP A 281 13.98 -22.01 -2.36
CA ASP A 281 13.75 -21.48 -3.70
C ASP A 281 14.44 -20.12 -3.94
N GLY A 282 14.94 -19.47 -2.88
CA GLY A 282 15.68 -18.20 -2.96
C GLY A 282 14.79 -17.05 -3.44
N ASN A 283 13.69 -16.82 -2.75
CA ASN A 283 12.69 -15.83 -3.11
C ASN A 283 13.30 -14.43 -3.24
N MET A 284 12.94 -13.78 -4.34
CA MET A 284 13.36 -12.42 -4.63
C MET A 284 12.60 -11.43 -3.77
N GLY A 285 13.30 -10.39 -3.31
CA GLY A 285 12.73 -9.28 -2.58
C GLY A 285 11.83 -8.41 -3.43
N ASP A 286 10.81 -7.86 -2.78
CA ASP A 286 9.87 -6.90 -3.33
C ASP A 286 9.71 -5.67 -2.42
N GLY A 287 10.51 -5.60 -1.35
CA GLY A 287 10.57 -4.47 -0.44
C GLY A 287 11.16 -3.21 -1.07
N LYS A 288 10.70 -2.07 -0.56
CA LYS A 288 11.05 -0.76 -1.10
C LYS A 288 10.90 0.35 -0.07
N ILE A 289 11.59 1.46 -0.36
CA ILE A 289 11.40 2.73 0.33
C ILE A 289 10.67 3.68 -0.63
N THR A 290 9.46 4.09 -0.26
CA THR A 290 8.65 5.05 -1.02
C THR A 290 8.73 6.42 -0.37
N VAL A 291 8.81 7.49 -1.18
CA VAL A 291 8.78 8.88 -0.73
C VAL A 291 7.50 9.53 -1.23
N MET A 292 6.69 9.98 -0.29
CA MET A 292 5.44 10.68 -0.53
C MET A 292 5.59 12.13 -0.10
N SER A 293 5.09 13.09 -0.87
CA SER A 293 4.90 14.46 -0.39
C SER A 293 3.90 14.47 0.78
N TYR A 294 4.00 15.46 1.67
CA TYR A 294 3.14 15.53 2.86
C TYR A 294 1.63 15.56 2.54
N ASP A 295 1.25 15.96 1.32
CA ASP A 295 -0.12 16.04 0.80
C ASP A 295 -0.52 14.84 -0.11
N GLY A 296 0.37 13.88 -0.34
CA GLY A 296 0.13 12.72 -1.20
C GLY A 296 0.14 13.00 -2.71
N SER A 297 0.31 14.26 -3.15
CA SER A 297 0.24 14.64 -4.57
C SER A 297 1.41 14.11 -5.41
N LYS A 298 2.54 13.82 -4.77
CA LYS A 298 3.74 13.26 -5.39
C LYS A 298 4.18 11.99 -4.66
N VAL A 299 4.37 10.92 -5.41
CA VAL A 299 4.89 9.65 -4.90
C VAL A 299 6.05 9.21 -5.79
N GLU A 300 7.19 8.90 -5.17
CA GLU A 300 8.40 8.45 -5.85
C GLU A 300 8.97 7.23 -5.14
N THR A 301 9.64 6.36 -5.89
CA THR A 301 10.46 5.30 -5.28
C THR A 301 11.82 5.88 -4.93
N MET A 302 12.30 5.66 -3.71
CA MET A 302 13.69 5.96 -3.32
C MET A 302 14.61 4.80 -3.65
N LEU A 303 14.29 3.62 -3.12
CA LEU A 303 15.12 2.42 -3.21
C LEU A 303 14.21 1.20 -3.34
N SER A 304 14.49 0.32 -4.29
CA SER A 304 13.85 -1.00 -4.39
C SER A 304 14.87 -2.10 -4.24
N ASN A 305 14.51 -3.17 -3.55
CA ASN A 305 15.27 -4.41 -3.57
C ASN A 305 14.62 -5.39 -4.56
N SER A 306 15.46 -6.03 -5.37
CA SER A 306 15.07 -7.14 -6.25
C SER A 306 16.06 -8.29 -6.13
N SER A 307 16.87 -8.31 -5.06
CA SER A 307 17.80 -9.38 -4.72
C SER A 307 17.14 -10.34 -3.73
N ALA A 308 17.83 -10.85 -2.71
CA ALA A 308 17.21 -11.74 -1.72
C ALA A 308 16.16 -10.99 -0.88
N ALA A 309 15.01 -11.62 -0.61
CA ALA A 309 13.93 -10.99 0.17
C ALA A 309 14.35 -10.51 1.55
N PHE A 310 15.28 -11.20 2.23
CA PHE A 310 15.74 -10.78 3.55
C PHE A 310 16.66 -9.54 3.55
N ASP A 311 17.03 -9.04 2.38
CA ASP A 311 17.69 -7.74 2.20
C ASP A 311 16.70 -6.57 2.00
N ASP A 312 15.39 -6.85 2.01
CA ASP A 312 14.37 -5.82 1.92
C ASP A 312 14.51 -4.77 3.04
N PRO A 313 14.25 -3.47 2.75
CA PRO A 313 14.23 -2.42 3.76
C PRO A 313 13.26 -2.77 4.89
N PHE A 314 13.71 -2.63 6.14
CA PHE A 314 12.97 -3.12 7.31
C PHE A 314 12.58 -1.99 8.27
N TYR A 315 13.54 -1.47 9.04
CA TYR A 315 13.35 -0.31 9.92
C TYR A 315 14.30 0.80 9.52
N GLY A 316 13.94 2.04 9.85
CA GLY A 316 14.76 3.19 9.53
C GLY A 316 14.76 4.27 10.60
N TYR A 317 15.68 5.21 10.40
CA TYR A 317 15.91 6.38 11.23
C TYR A 317 16.47 7.50 10.37
N ILE A 318 15.97 8.73 10.54
CA ILE A 318 16.47 9.90 9.82
C ILE A 318 17.32 10.74 10.78
N GLU A 319 18.53 11.09 10.34
CA GLU A 319 19.41 12.06 10.99
C GLU A 319 20.04 12.95 9.92
N GLY A 320 19.78 14.26 9.99
CA GLY A 320 20.25 15.20 8.98
C GLY A 320 19.68 14.89 7.58
N ASP A 321 20.58 14.75 6.61
CA ASP A 321 20.25 14.48 5.20
C ASP A 321 20.34 12.99 4.83
N LYS A 322 20.39 12.10 5.83
CA LYS A 322 20.51 10.65 5.64
C LYS A 322 19.32 9.90 6.21
N LEU A 323 18.88 8.90 5.45
CA LEU A 323 18.07 7.81 5.95
C LEU A 323 18.99 6.63 6.27
N TYR A 324 19.00 6.21 7.53
CA TYR A 324 19.53 4.92 7.94
C TYR A 324 18.43 3.88 7.75
N PHE A 325 18.73 2.76 7.12
CA PHE A 325 17.76 1.69 6.90
C PHE A 325 18.40 0.33 7.14
N SER A 326 17.71 -0.53 7.88
CA SER A 326 18.14 -1.90 8.13
C SER A 326 17.58 -2.85 7.08
N ASN A 327 18.28 -3.97 6.89
CA ASN A 327 17.61 -5.18 6.40
C ASN A 327 17.01 -5.95 7.57
N ARG A 328 16.59 -7.20 7.35
CA ARG A 328 15.96 -8.02 8.39
C ARG A 328 16.94 -8.44 9.50
N ASN A 329 18.20 -8.79 9.20
CA ASN A 329 19.04 -9.53 10.18
C ASN A 329 20.45 -9.01 10.44
N THR A 330 21.06 -8.27 9.53
CA THR A 330 22.53 -8.12 9.55
C THR A 330 22.97 -6.79 10.14
N GLY A 331 22.33 -5.71 9.72
CA GLY A 331 22.82 -4.37 9.97
C GLY A 331 21.92 -3.32 9.36
N PHE A 332 22.40 -2.07 9.42
CA PHE A 332 21.78 -0.97 8.70
C PHE A 332 22.81 -0.20 7.88
N ALA A 333 22.37 0.30 6.72
CA ALA A 333 23.12 1.11 5.78
C ALA A 333 22.54 2.53 5.75
N THR A 334 23.12 3.40 4.93
CA THR A 334 22.65 4.78 4.75
C THR A 334 22.38 5.08 3.28
N ILE A 335 21.37 5.92 3.04
CA ILE A 335 21.09 6.54 1.75
C ILE A 335 20.81 8.03 1.96
N SER A 336 21.23 8.88 1.03
CA SER A 336 20.88 10.31 1.11
C SER A 336 19.39 10.51 0.84
N LEU A 337 18.75 11.42 1.57
CA LEU A 337 17.34 11.75 1.39
C LEU A 337 17.01 12.34 0.01
N LYS A 338 18.03 12.73 -0.77
CA LYS A 338 17.93 13.25 -2.14
C LYS A 338 17.87 12.15 -3.20
N GLU A 339 18.27 10.92 -2.88
CA GLU A 339 18.31 9.83 -3.85
C GLU A 339 16.90 9.35 -4.23
N ARG A 340 16.72 9.00 -5.50
CA ARG A 340 15.48 8.44 -6.05
C ARG A 340 15.80 7.34 -7.05
N ASN A 341 14.86 6.41 -7.22
CA ASN A 341 14.87 5.34 -8.22
C ASN A 341 16.14 4.46 -8.16
N GLN A 342 16.63 4.18 -6.96
CA GLN A 342 17.80 3.36 -6.75
C GLN A 342 17.44 1.87 -6.69
N SER A 343 18.34 1.02 -7.17
CA SER A 343 18.26 -0.44 -7.00
C SER A 343 19.25 -0.87 -5.92
N PHE A 344 18.75 -1.56 -4.90
CA PHE A 344 19.57 -2.00 -3.79
C PHE A 344 20.62 -3.02 -4.25
N ASN A 345 21.86 -2.77 -3.84
CA ASN A 345 22.96 -3.71 -3.88
C ASN A 345 23.94 -3.34 -2.76
N ARG A 346 24.66 -4.32 -2.23
CA ARG A 346 25.50 -4.12 -1.05
C ARG A 346 26.78 -3.31 -1.32
N ASP A 347 27.26 -3.29 -2.57
CA ASP A 347 28.48 -2.57 -2.94
C ASP A 347 28.26 -1.05 -2.93
N GLU A 348 27.12 -0.58 -3.45
CA GLU A 348 26.73 0.83 -3.41
C GLU A 348 26.18 1.26 -2.04
N TYR A 349 25.54 0.34 -1.32
CA TYR A 349 24.96 0.57 0.00
C TYR A 349 25.61 -0.31 1.07
N PRO A 350 26.90 -0.11 1.37
CA PRO A 350 27.59 -0.87 2.40
C PRO A 350 26.94 -0.63 3.76
N TYR A 351 27.10 -1.59 4.67
CA TYR A 351 26.62 -1.42 6.03
C TYR A 351 27.32 -0.26 6.72
N TYR A 352 26.55 0.57 7.40
CA TYR A 352 27.04 1.53 8.38
C TYR A 352 27.51 0.81 9.65
N VAL A 353 26.74 -0.21 10.07
CA VAL A 353 27.10 -1.12 11.16
C VAL A 353 26.51 -2.50 10.90
N GLN A 354 27.23 -3.52 11.33
CA GLN A 354 26.81 -4.92 11.31
C GLN A 354 26.89 -5.53 12.69
N ASN A 355 26.13 -6.61 12.88
CA ASN A 355 26.15 -7.43 14.08
C ASN A 355 27.57 -7.82 14.53
N ASP A 356 28.40 -8.28 13.60
CA ASP A 356 29.76 -8.77 13.84
C ASP A 356 30.81 -7.65 13.89
N HIS A 357 30.43 -6.40 13.62
CA HIS A 357 31.30 -5.22 13.72
C HIS A 357 31.14 -4.50 15.06
N LEU A 358 30.50 -5.13 16.05
CA LEU A 358 30.41 -4.65 17.41
C LEU A 358 31.03 -5.68 18.36
N GLY A 359 31.70 -5.21 19.40
CA GLY A 359 32.21 -6.05 20.49
C GLY A 359 31.12 -6.91 21.17
N TYR A 360 29.85 -6.61 20.92
CA TYR A 360 28.72 -7.43 21.35
C TYR A 360 28.64 -8.81 20.73
N TYR A 361 29.11 -9.04 19.49
CA TYR A 361 28.87 -10.27 18.69
C TYR A 361 28.76 -11.62 19.48
N ASN A 362 29.66 -12.60 19.53
CA ASN A 362 29.51 -13.73 20.48
C ASN A 362 29.44 -13.40 22.02
N ASN A 363 29.08 -12.18 22.44
CA ASN A 363 28.83 -11.70 23.80
C ASN A 363 27.38 -11.15 23.96
N GLY A 364 26.40 -11.85 23.37
CA GLY A 364 24.98 -11.53 23.48
C GLY A 364 24.29 -11.28 22.14
N LEU A 365 25.01 -11.01 21.06
CA LEU A 365 24.47 -10.70 19.74
C LEU A 365 24.98 -11.68 18.68
N SER A 366 24.17 -12.59 18.19
CA SER A 366 24.67 -13.66 17.31
C SER A 366 24.44 -13.41 15.83
N TYR A 367 24.97 -14.32 15.01
CA TYR A 367 24.57 -14.42 13.60
C TYR A 367 23.04 -14.51 13.48
N GLY A 368 22.48 -13.77 12.53
CA GLY A 368 21.04 -13.73 12.30
C GLY A 368 20.25 -12.95 13.35
N ALA A 369 20.90 -12.16 14.22
CA ALA A 369 20.22 -11.32 15.21
C ALA A 369 19.27 -10.32 14.54
N MET A 370 17.96 -10.59 14.63
CA MET A 370 16.96 -9.90 13.83
C MET A 370 16.78 -8.45 14.27
N ASN A 371 16.79 -7.53 13.30
CA ASN A 371 16.58 -6.12 13.49
C ASN A 371 15.14 -5.82 13.92
N ALA A 372 14.99 -4.89 14.83
CA ALA A 372 13.76 -4.13 15.03
C ALA A 372 14.09 -2.64 14.92
N CYS A 373 13.30 -1.76 15.55
CA CYS A 373 13.58 -0.33 15.52
C CYS A 373 14.98 0.00 16.05
N PHE A 374 15.51 1.12 15.59
CA PHE A 374 16.72 1.73 16.14
C PHE A 374 16.59 3.24 16.11
N THR A 375 17.23 3.90 17.06
CA THR A 375 17.27 5.37 17.16
C THR A 375 18.55 5.81 17.86
N LYS A 376 18.83 7.11 17.84
CA LYS A 376 19.96 7.71 18.54
C LYS A 376 19.45 8.64 19.63
N ILE A 377 19.86 8.39 20.87
CA ILE A 377 19.51 9.20 22.03
C ILE A 377 20.80 9.70 22.65
N ASN A 378 20.97 11.01 22.74
CA ASN A 378 22.16 11.66 23.32
C ASN A 378 23.48 11.12 22.73
N GLY A 379 23.52 10.89 21.41
CA GLY A 379 24.71 10.38 20.69
C GLY A 379 24.96 8.88 20.82
N VAL A 380 24.10 8.14 21.52
CA VAL A 380 24.18 6.68 21.68
C VAL A 380 23.08 6.03 20.84
N TRP A 381 23.44 5.06 20.02
CA TRP A 381 22.51 4.20 19.30
C TRP A 381 21.80 3.26 20.27
N TYR A 382 20.51 3.06 20.06
CA TYR A 382 19.67 2.08 20.74
C TYR A 382 19.14 1.14 19.66
N TRP A 383 19.77 -0.03 19.49
CA TRP A 383 19.45 -0.97 18.43
C TRP A 383 18.70 -2.17 18.98
N CYS A 384 17.40 -2.24 18.69
CA CYS A 384 16.53 -3.31 19.18
C CYS A 384 16.75 -4.59 18.37
N LYS A 385 16.80 -5.70 19.10
CA LYS A 385 16.91 -7.05 18.53
C LYS A 385 15.89 -7.99 19.16
N THR A 386 15.23 -8.77 18.31
CA THR A 386 14.09 -9.62 18.71
C THR A 386 14.29 -11.11 18.48
N TYR A 387 15.46 -11.51 17.95
CA TYR A 387 15.83 -12.92 17.77
C TYR A 387 17.36 -13.08 17.77
N ASN A 388 17.88 -14.26 18.14
CA ASN A 388 19.33 -14.59 18.14
C ASN A 388 20.24 -13.54 18.81
N GLY A 389 19.76 -12.98 19.92
CA GLY A 389 20.45 -11.94 20.69
C GLY A 389 19.45 -10.86 21.06
N LEU A 390 18.84 -10.99 22.23
CA LEU A 390 17.63 -10.25 22.60
C LEU A 390 17.96 -9.03 23.46
N GLY A 391 17.34 -7.89 23.14
CA GLY A 391 17.40 -6.67 23.92
C GLY A 391 17.69 -5.44 23.07
N ILE A 392 18.13 -4.37 23.73
CA ILE A 392 18.56 -3.13 23.11
C ILE A 392 20.07 -3.02 23.25
N PHE A 393 20.79 -3.20 22.16
CA PHE A 393 22.24 -3.09 22.11
C PHE A 393 22.62 -1.63 21.88
N ARG A 394 23.43 -1.07 22.78
CA ARG A 394 23.74 0.36 22.77
C ARG A 394 25.20 0.62 22.50
N PHE A 395 25.47 1.58 21.62
CA PHE A 395 26.83 1.86 21.16
C PHE A 395 26.92 3.27 20.60
N THR A 396 28.12 3.82 20.56
CA THR A 396 28.46 5.08 19.89
C THR A 396 29.08 4.79 18.53
N ASP A 397 29.21 5.81 17.67
CA ASP A 397 29.88 5.62 16.38
C ASP A 397 31.35 5.18 16.54
N SER A 398 32.02 5.54 17.65
CA SER A 398 33.39 5.10 17.95
C SER A 398 33.51 3.63 18.35
N ASP A 399 32.40 2.97 18.69
CA ASP A 399 32.39 1.55 19.03
C ASP A 399 32.28 0.64 17.79
N ILE A 400 32.00 1.21 16.61
CA ILE A 400 31.84 0.45 15.36
C ILE A 400 33.23 0.06 14.84
N LEU A 401 33.46 -1.25 14.75
CA LEU A 401 34.71 -1.81 14.26
C LEU A 401 34.76 -1.74 12.72
N LYS A 402 35.95 -1.50 12.19
CA LYS A 402 36.18 -1.46 10.73
C LYS A 402 36.12 -2.83 10.08
N GLU A 403 36.50 -3.85 10.83
CA GLU A 403 36.52 -5.25 10.43
C GLU A 403 35.64 -6.07 11.40
N ALA A 404 35.29 -7.29 10.99
CA ALA A 404 34.60 -8.22 11.87
C ALA A 404 35.37 -8.42 13.18
N ARG A 405 34.65 -8.50 14.30
CA ARG A 405 35.25 -8.50 15.63
C ARG A 405 36.15 -9.71 15.85
N THR A 406 37.08 -9.54 16.78
CA THR A 406 37.88 -10.58 17.40
C THR A 406 37.58 -10.65 18.89
N ASP A 407 38.05 -11.70 19.58
CA ASP A 407 37.85 -11.85 21.04
C ASP A 407 38.60 -10.80 21.88
N LYS A 408 39.44 -9.97 21.25
CA LYS A 408 40.18 -8.89 21.91
C LYS A 408 39.46 -7.55 21.89
N ASP A 409 38.42 -7.42 21.06
CA ASP A 409 37.72 -6.16 20.89
C ASP A 409 36.78 -5.89 22.08
N PRO A 410 36.78 -4.66 22.62
CA PRO A 410 36.01 -4.33 23.80
C PRO A 410 34.50 -4.32 23.51
N VAL A 411 33.73 -4.79 24.48
CA VAL A 411 32.27 -4.62 24.47
C VAL A 411 31.93 -3.13 24.69
N PRO A 412 31.02 -2.54 23.90
CA PRO A 412 30.66 -1.13 24.08
C PRO A 412 30.17 -0.82 25.50
N SER A 413 30.67 0.27 26.08
CA SER A 413 30.44 0.60 27.49
C SER A 413 28.99 0.99 27.81
N ALA A 414 28.22 1.39 26.79
CA ALA A 414 26.80 1.71 26.94
C ALA A 414 25.96 0.47 27.31
N GLY A 415 26.47 -0.74 27.09
CA GLY A 415 25.83 -1.99 27.54
C GLY A 415 24.50 -2.31 26.86
N ILE A 416 23.86 -3.38 27.35
CA ILE A 416 22.59 -3.90 26.83
C ILE A 416 21.45 -3.51 27.77
N ALA A 417 20.44 -2.79 27.25
CA ALA A 417 19.18 -2.56 27.95
C ALA A 417 18.17 -3.67 27.61
N LEU A 418 17.28 -4.00 28.54
CA LEU A 418 16.28 -5.07 28.39
C LEU A 418 16.88 -6.42 27.92
N PRO A 419 17.99 -6.90 28.52
CA PRO A 419 18.65 -8.12 28.06
C PRO A 419 17.71 -9.33 28.16
N GLY A 420 17.62 -10.14 27.11
CA GLY A 420 16.76 -11.32 27.09
C GLY A 420 15.27 -11.04 26.82
N LEU A 421 14.88 -9.77 26.69
CA LEU A 421 13.54 -9.35 26.29
C LEU A 421 13.53 -8.92 24.83
N CYS A 422 12.36 -8.85 24.24
CA CYS A 422 12.19 -8.62 22.82
C CYS A 422 11.56 -7.26 22.50
N PRO A 423 12.34 -6.17 22.56
CA PRO A 423 11.86 -4.83 22.24
C PRO A 423 11.60 -4.68 20.74
N LYS A 424 10.45 -4.12 20.35
CA LYS A 424 10.08 -3.94 18.94
C LYS A 424 10.12 -2.47 18.49
N ALA A 425 9.57 -1.57 19.30
CA ALA A 425 9.50 -0.14 19.05
C ALA A 425 9.96 0.64 20.28
N ILE A 426 10.64 1.77 20.10
CA ILE A 426 11.08 2.68 21.18
C ILE A 426 10.90 4.14 20.76
N VAL A 427 10.65 5.01 21.73
CA VAL A 427 10.78 6.47 21.57
C VAL A 427 11.16 7.11 22.91
N TYR A 428 11.94 8.19 22.85
CA TYR A 428 12.38 8.92 24.03
C TYR A 428 11.84 10.35 24.00
N ASP A 429 10.99 10.66 24.96
CA ASP A 429 10.54 12.01 25.24
C ASP A 429 11.57 12.69 26.14
N SER A 430 12.46 13.47 25.51
CA SER A 430 13.50 14.21 26.22
C SER A 430 12.95 15.33 27.10
N LYS A 431 11.78 15.88 26.78
CA LYS A 431 11.15 16.99 27.52
C LYS A 431 10.62 16.52 28.87
N HIS A 432 10.04 15.32 28.92
CA HIS A 432 9.50 14.74 30.15
C HIS A 432 10.42 13.67 30.77
N GLY A 433 11.50 13.28 30.09
CA GLY A 433 12.44 12.27 30.57
C GLY A 433 11.86 10.85 30.55
N LEU A 434 10.92 10.58 29.65
CA LEU A 434 10.17 9.33 29.57
C LEU A 434 10.63 8.51 28.36
N PHE A 435 10.93 7.24 28.62
CA PHE A 435 11.32 6.24 27.62
C PHE A 435 10.16 5.25 27.45
N TYR A 436 9.62 5.22 26.23
CA TYR A 436 8.54 4.33 25.85
C TYR A 436 9.10 3.20 25.02
N PHE A 437 8.63 1.98 25.26
CA PHE A 437 9.02 0.81 24.48
C PHE A 437 7.92 -0.21 24.39
N THR A 438 7.98 -1.07 23.38
CA THR A 438 7.08 -2.21 23.25
C THR A 438 7.83 -3.52 23.39
N LEU A 439 7.21 -4.51 24.00
CA LEU A 439 7.69 -5.89 24.04
C LEU A 439 6.73 -6.80 23.26
N PHE A 440 7.27 -7.81 22.58
CA PHE A 440 6.46 -8.87 21.95
C PHE A 440 6.48 -10.19 22.76
N ASP A 441 7.23 -10.26 23.86
CA ASP A 441 7.34 -11.43 24.72
C ASP A 441 5.97 -12.02 25.11
N THR A 442 5.74 -13.31 24.83
CA THR A 442 4.49 -13.99 25.25
C THR A 442 4.27 -13.84 26.76
N GLY A 443 3.10 -13.30 27.15
CA GLY A 443 2.74 -13.00 28.55
C GLY A 443 3.34 -11.72 29.13
N ALA A 444 4.14 -10.99 28.34
CA ALA A 444 4.65 -9.65 28.67
C ALA A 444 4.60 -8.76 27.41
N GLY A 445 3.65 -9.01 26.51
CA GLY A 445 3.49 -8.27 25.28
C GLY A 445 2.73 -6.97 25.56
N GLY A 446 3.17 -5.87 24.97
CA GLY A 446 2.47 -4.60 25.07
C GLY A 446 3.40 -3.39 25.08
N ILE A 447 2.87 -2.27 25.54
CA ILE A 447 3.57 -0.98 25.63
C ILE A 447 3.94 -0.66 27.08
N TYR A 448 5.12 -0.08 27.26
CA TYR A 448 5.74 0.19 28.55
C TYR A 448 6.28 1.61 28.58
N ARG A 449 6.37 2.18 29.79
CA ARG A 449 6.98 3.49 30.02
C ARG A 449 7.77 3.53 31.31
N CYS A 450 9.00 4.01 31.22
CA CYS A 450 9.90 4.20 32.36
C CYS A 450 10.84 5.40 32.11
N THR A 451 11.63 5.78 33.09
CA THR A 451 12.77 6.70 32.87
C THR A 451 13.99 5.93 32.34
N LEU A 452 14.98 6.62 31.76
CA LEU A 452 16.23 5.98 31.34
C LEU A 452 16.95 5.28 32.52
N ALA A 453 16.91 5.85 33.73
CA ALA A 453 17.51 5.23 34.90
C ALA A 453 16.77 3.94 35.30
N GLN A 454 15.44 3.92 35.20
CA GLN A 454 14.64 2.72 35.47
C GLN A 454 14.86 1.65 34.39
N LEU A 455 15.02 2.04 33.11
CA LEU A 455 15.34 1.12 32.02
C LEU A 455 16.57 0.26 32.33
N GLU A 456 17.60 0.83 32.96
CA GLU A 456 18.81 0.10 33.37
C GLU A 456 18.54 -1.01 34.38
N THR A 457 17.46 -0.90 35.15
CA THR A 457 17.12 -1.85 36.22
C THR A 457 16.28 -3.03 35.73
N ILE A 458 15.68 -2.94 34.54
CA ILE A 458 14.81 -3.98 33.99
C ILE A 458 15.67 -5.09 33.36
N LYS A 459 15.65 -6.29 33.96
CA LYS A 459 16.41 -7.47 33.48
C LYS A 459 15.54 -8.69 33.21
N SER A 460 14.25 -8.61 33.51
CA SER A 460 13.28 -9.69 33.32
C SER A 460 11.88 -9.15 33.03
N ARG A 461 10.98 -10.05 32.60
CA ARG A 461 9.55 -9.74 32.38
C ARG A 461 8.88 -9.26 33.67
N SER A 462 9.27 -9.83 34.81
CA SER A 462 8.74 -9.45 36.12
C SER A 462 9.15 -8.03 36.51
N ASP A 463 10.38 -7.61 36.23
CA ASP A 463 10.84 -6.25 36.49
C ASP A 463 10.08 -5.23 35.62
N ALA A 464 9.81 -5.60 34.36
CA ALA A 464 9.10 -4.76 33.39
C ALA A 464 7.62 -4.57 33.72
N ALA A 465 6.98 -5.54 34.38
CA ALA A 465 5.52 -5.58 34.58
C ALA A 465 4.95 -4.31 35.25
N GLN A 466 5.69 -3.70 36.18
CA GLN A 466 5.27 -2.47 36.86
C GLN A 466 5.22 -1.23 35.95
N TYR A 467 5.88 -1.28 34.79
CA TYR A 467 5.98 -0.20 33.83
C TYR A 467 5.01 -0.36 32.64
N MET A 468 4.20 -1.42 32.64
CA MET A 468 3.25 -1.69 31.56
C MET A 468 2.14 -0.63 31.56
N ILE A 469 1.89 -0.08 30.37
CA ILE A 469 0.75 0.79 30.12
C ILE A 469 -0.44 -0.09 29.69
N LYS A 470 -1.60 0.21 30.29
CA LYS A 470 -2.85 -0.49 30.03
C LYS A 470 -3.90 0.49 29.51
N THR A 471 -5.04 0.00 29.06
CA THR A 471 -6.20 0.85 28.79
C THR A 471 -6.78 1.43 30.08
N ALA A 472 -7.68 2.42 29.96
CA ALA A 472 -8.35 3.03 31.13
C ALA A 472 -9.15 2.02 31.97
N ASP A 473 -9.68 0.96 31.34
CA ASP A 473 -10.35 -0.18 31.99
C ASP A 473 -9.37 -1.30 32.42
N ASN A 474 -8.07 -0.98 32.52
CA ASN A 474 -6.99 -1.82 33.06
C ASN A 474 -6.74 -3.11 32.25
N LYS A 475 -6.95 -3.09 30.94
CA LYS A 475 -6.59 -4.20 30.04
C LYS A 475 -5.23 -3.98 29.40
N ALA A 476 -4.48 -5.06 29.23
CA ALA A 476 -3.20 -5.02 28.54
C ALA A 476 -3.40 -4.94 27.02
N LEU A 477 -2.58 -4.13 26.35
CA LEU A 477 -2.53 -4.05 24.88
C LEU A 477 -1.65 -5.16 24.34
N GLU A 478 -2.09 -6.41 24.50
CA GLU A 478 -1.31 -7.57 24.08
C GLU A 478 -1.29 -7.63 22.54
N PRO A 479 -0.11 -7.61 21.90
CA PRO A 479 0.00 -7.74 20.45
C PRO A 479 -0.42 -9.14 20.01
N ILE A 480 -0.95 -9.28 18.80
CA ILE A 480 -1.30 -10.60 18.24
C ILE A 480 -0.03 -11.42 18.03
N THR A 481 0.18 -12.44 18.86
CA THR A 481 1.31 -13.38 18.72
C THR A 481 0.88 -14.80 18.32
N GLU A 482 -0.40 -14.98 18.02
CA GLU A 482 -0.96 -16.29 17.65
C GLU A 482 -0.75 -16.54 16.15
N ALA A 483 -0.20 -17.73 15.83
CA ALA A 483 0.03 -18.15 14.45
C ALA A 483 -1.29 -18.20 13.67
N GLY A 484 -1.34 -17.55 12.50
CA GLY A 484 -2.55 -17.45 11.69
C GLY A 484 -3.53 -16.34 12.10
N MET A 485 -3.32 -15.69 13.25
CA MET A 485 -4.09 -14.50 13.64
C MET A 485 -3.29 -13.21 13.47
N GLY A 486 -1.96 -13.28 13.62
CA GLY A 486 -1.03 -12.20 13.30
C GLY A 486 -0.29 -12.46 11.98
N GLU A 487 0.27 -11.41 11.39
CA GLU A 487 1.28 -11.56 10.33
C GLU A 487 2.63 -11.71 10.99
N GLY A 488 3.38 -12.76 10.68
CA GLY A 488 4.64 -13.05 11.35
C GLY A 488 4.81 -14.52 11.74
N SER A 489 6.06 -14.88 12.02
CA SER A 489 6.45 -16.05 12.82
C SER A 489 7.02 -15.61 14.18
N SER A 490 7.43 -16.56 15.03
CA SER A 490 8.00 -16.29 16.35
C SER A 490 9.14 -15.26 16.28
N GLY A 491 9.00 -14.10 16.91
CA GLY A 491 9.95 -12.98 16.77
C GLY A 491 9.47 -11.81 15.92
N GLU A 492 8.47 -12.05 15.07
CA GLU A 492 8.22 -11.29 13.86
C GLU A 492 6.78 -10.80 13.75
N PHE A 493 5.95 -11.12 14.73
CA PHE A 493 4.55 -10.71 14.76
C PHE A 493 4.41 -9.19 14.67
N ILE A 494 3.48 -8.77 13.82
CA ILE A 494 3.13 -7.37 13.64
C ILE A 494 1.96 -7.01 14.56
N GLY A 495 2.30 -6.61 15.78
CA GLY A 495 1.39 -5.97 16.74
C GLY A 495 1.59 -4.46 16.74
N ILE A 496 2.40 -3.96 17.68
CA ILE A 496 2.83 -2.56 17.73
C ILE A 496 4.24 -2.46 17.15
N CYS A 497 4.36 -2.00 15.90
CA CYS A 497 5.63 -1.99 15.17
C CYS A 497 6.39 -0.66 15.25
N GLN A 498 5.73 0.45 15.58
CA GLN A 498 6.33 1.77 15.68
C GLN A 498 5.63 2.64 16.73
N LEU A 499 6.39 3.53 17.36
CA LEU A 499 5.90 4.61 18.21
C LEU A 499 6.25 5.96 17.56
N ALA A 500 5.35 6.93 17.62
CA ALA A 500 5.60 8.29 17.16
C ALA A 500 5.31 9.28 18.32
N LEU A 501 6.26 10.17 18.59
CA LEU A 501 6.18 11.17 19.66
C LEU A 501 5.78 12.53 19.08
N ASP A 502 4.74 13.13 19.64
CA ASP A 502 4.49 14.56 19.53
C ASP A 502 5.39 15.28 20.55
N GLU A 503 6.45 15.93 20.07
CA GLU A 503 7.44 16.60 20.92
C GLU A 503 6.85 17.81 21.67
N ALA A 504 5.74 18.38 21.18
CA ALA A 504 5.11 19.53 21.83
C ALA A 504 4.36 19.10 23.09
N THR A 505 3.60 18.01 23.01
CA THR A 505 2.72 17.53 24.09
C THR A 505 3.35 16.43 24.95
N GLY A 506 4.28 15.65 24.39
CA GLY A 506 4.78 14.40 24.98
C GLY A 506 3.88 13.20 24.71
N ASP A 507 2.84 13.36 23.90
CA ASP A 507 1.94 12.27 23.55
C ASP A 507 2.62 11.28 22.61
N VAL A 508 2.45 9.98 22.90
CA VAL A 508 3.00 8.90 22.08
C VAL A 508 1.87 8.17 21.37
N TYR A 509 1.94 8.13 20.05
CA TYR A 509 0.97 7.49 19.18
C TYR A 509 1.52 6.20 18.57
N PHE A 510 0.64 5.22 18.33
CA PHE A 510 1.02 3.94 17.75
C PHE A 510 -0.15 3.21 17.11
N GLY A 511 0.15 2.45 16.06
CA GLY A 511 -0.77 1.45 15.51
C GLY A 511 -0.85 0.25 16.44
N TYR A 512 -2.07 -0.21 16.74
CA TYR A 512 -2.32 -1.43 17.50
C TYR A 512 -3.14 -2.40 16.65
N ARG A 513 -2.67 -3.64 16.58
CA ARG A 513 -3.38 -4.75 15.95
C ARG A 513 -3.71 -5.78 17.02
N SER A 514 -4.99 -6.09 17.14
CA SER A 514 -5.58 -6.94 18.16
C SER A 514 -6.46 -8.02 17.56
N SER A 515 -6.41 -9.21 18.16
CA SER A 515 -7.37 -10.29 17.95
C SER A 515 -8.50 -10.24 18.99
N ASP A 516 -8.36 -9.45 20.05
CA ASP A 516 -9.39 -9.22 21.06
C ASP A 516 -10.32 -8.08 20.62
N ASN A 517 -11.57 -8.42 20.32
CA ASN A 517 -12.60 -7.44 19.96
C ASN A 517 -12.94 -6.46 21.11
N SER A 518 -12.58 -6.78 22.36
CA SER A 518 -12.77 -5.89 23.50
C SER A 518 -11.77 -4.73 23.53
N ILE A 519 -10.69 -4.83 22.75
CA ILE A 519 -9.69 -3.78 22.52
C ILE A 519 -9.42 -3.73 21.01
N PRO A 520 -10.25 -3.01 20.23
CA PRO A 520 -10.21 -3.10 18.78
C PRO A 520 -8.88 -2.61 18.20
N SER A 521 -8.47 -3.17 17.06
CA SER A 521 -7.35 -2.63 16.27
C SER A 521 -7.58 -1.16 15.93
N GLY A 522 -6.53 -0.36 15.89
CA GLY A 522 -6.67 1.07 15.67
C GLY A 522 -5.41 1.89 15.87
N LEU A 523 -5.56 3.21 15.81
CA LEU A 523 -4.57 4.18 16.25
C LEU A 523 -4.81 4.47 17.73
N TYR A 524 -3.79 4.35 18.56
CA TYR A 524 -3.85 4.61 19.98
C TYR A 524 -2.87 5.71 20.37
N LYS A 525 -3.12 6.31 21.53
CA LYS A 525 -2.28 7.34 22.14
C LYS A 525 -2.04 7.03 23.61
N VAL A 526 -0.86 7.37 24.11
CA VAL A 526 -0.57 7.50 25.55
C VAL A 526 -0.13 8.93 25.80
N SER A 527 -0.91 9.67 26.57
CA SER A 527 -0.56 11.05 26.91
C SER A 527 0.55 11.09 27.97
N ALA A 528 1.44 12.09 27.94
CA ALA A 528 2.55 12.19 28.88
C ALA A 528 2.09 12.26 30.35
N ASP A 529 0.96 12.92 30.61
CA ASP A 529 0.35 13.12 31.92
C ASP A 529 -0.53 11.95 32.38
N LYS A 530 -0.88 11.02 31.48
CA LYS A 530 -1.69 9.84 31.76
C LYS A 530 -0.80 8.59 31.82
N ASN A 531 -1.28 7.54 32.47
CA ASN A 531 -0.61 6.22 32.50
C ASN A 531 -1.44 5.12 31.85
N TYR A 532 -2.32 5.51 30.94
CA TYR A 532 -3.14 4.58 30.19
C TYR A 532 -3.16 4.97 28.71
N ALA A 533 -3.40 3.97 27.87
CA ALA A 533 -3.60 4.15 26.45
C ALA A 533 -5.09 4.38 26.14
N GLU A 534 -5.34 5.25 25.18
CA GLU A 534 -6.68 5.59 24.70
C GLU A 534 -6.76 5.43 23.17
N PRO A 535 -7.87 4.89 22.63
CA PRO A 535 -8.06 4.80 21.19
C PRO A 535 -8.30 6.20 20.61
N VAL A 536 -7.69 6.46 19.46
CA VAL A 536 -7.91 7.66 18.63
C VAL A 536 -8.79 7.31 17.43
N ILE A 537 -8.49 6.18 16.77
CA ILE A 537 -9.26 5.63 15.65
C ILE A 537 -9.39 4.13 15.90
N THR A 538 -10.57 3.55 15.73
CA THR A 538 -10.82 2.11 15.93
C THR A 538 -11.31 1.44 14.66
N GLY A 539 -11.16 0.12 14.56
CA GLY A 539 -11.70 -0.69 13.46
C GLY A 539 -10.77 -0.75 12.23
N VAL A 540 -9.52 -0.30 12.37
CA VAL A 540 -8.52 -0.29 11.30
C VAL A 540 -7.25 -1.00 11.77
N GLN A 541 -6.65 -1.81 10.90
CA GLN A 541 -5.34 -2.43 11.19
C GLN A 541 -4.24 -1.51 10.66
N ILE A 542 -3.33 -1.10 11.55
CA ILE A 542 -2.30 -0.10 11.26
C ILE A 542 -0.91 -0.73 11.39
N TYR A 543 -0.02 -0.42 10.45
CA TYR A 543 1.41 -0.71 10.51
C TYR A 543 2.19 0.48 11.12
N GLY A 544 3.12 1.08 10.37
CA GLY A 544 3.92 2.21 10.82
C GLY A 544 3.11 3.50 10.99
N VAL A 545 3.65 4.40 11.82
CA VAL A 545 3.08 5.71 12.16
C VAL A 545 4.17 6.77 12.18
N SER A 546 3.86 8.01 11.80
CA SER A 546 4.81 9.13 11.91
C SER A 546 4.07 10.44 12.12
N ILE A 547 4.71 11.41 12.77
CA ILE A 547 4.11 12.72 13.02
C ILE A 547 4.86 13.79 12.23
N ASN A 548 4.10 14.68 11.59
CA ASN A 548 4.55 15.99 11.19
C ASN A 548 4.18 16.99 12.28
N ASN A 549 5.19 17.43 13.04
CA ASN A 549 5.02 18.38 14.14
C ASN A 549 4.77 19.82 13.67
N LYS A 550 4.97 20.13 12.37
CA LYS A 550 4.69 21.46 11.83
C LYS A 550 3.18 21.65 11.70
N PRO A 551 2.57 22.59 12.45
CA PRO A 551 1.12 22.78 12.39
C PRO A 551 0.67 23.30 11.03
N SER A 552 -0.45 22.76 10.53
CA SER A 552 -1.06 23.18 9.27
C SER A 552 -2.58 22.96 9.31
N LYS A 553 -3.37 23.75 8.56
CA LYS A 553 -4.85 23.60 8.50
C LYS A 553 -5.26 22.36 7.70
N LEU A 554 -4.65 22.27 6.52
CA LEU A 554 -4.54 21.10 5.64
C LEU A 554 -3.05 20.75 5.52
N PHE A 555 -2.67 19.60 4.97
CA PHE A 555 -1.28 19.09 5.03
C PHE A 555 -0.23 20.14 4.68
#